data_AF-B8BKT9-F1
#
_entry.id   AF-B8BKT9-F1
#
_cell.length_a   1.000
_cell.length_b   1.000
_cell.length_c   1.000
_cell.angle_alpha   90.00
_cell.angle_beta   90.00
_cell.angle_gamma   90.00
#
_symmetry.space_group_name_H-M   'P 1'
#
loop_
_entity.id
_entity.type
_entity.pdbx_description
1 polymer ?
#
loop_
_entity_poly.entity_id
_entity_poly.type
_entity_poly.pdbx_seq_one_letter_code
_entity_poly.pdbx_strand_id
1 'polypeptide(L)'
;MVSKVVRQEDGWNYDVRRVNKRTLREHLPSGDGETLALVCRPPAMVECMVCPCLEKMGYDLNKSCLVFCSTSAALRRLCRR
;
A
#
# COMPACT_ATOMS: atom_id res chain seq x y z
N MET A 1 6.13 -8.27 -21.05
CA MET A 1 4.98 -9.19 -21.15
C MET A 1 4.16 -9.04 -19.87
N VAL A 2 2.95 -8.47 -19.94
CA VAL A 2 2.02 -8.49 -18.78
C VAL A 2 1.25 -9.80 -18.88
N SER A 3 1.58 -10.76 -18.01
CA SER A 3 0.88 -12.04 -17.92
C SER A 3 -0.60 -11.81 -17.63
N LYS A 4 -1.47 -12.45 -18.41
CA LYS A 4 -2.92 -12.44 -18.20
C LYS A 4 -3.22 -13.13 -16.87
N VAL A 5 -3.51 -12.34 -15.84
CA VAL A 5 -4.00 -12.84 -14.55
C VAL A 5 -5.39 -13.43 -14.77
N VAL A 6 -5.55 -14.73 -14.53
CA VAL A 6 -6.85 -15.41 -14.52
C VAL A 6 -7.74 -14.73 -13.48
N ARG A 7 -8.95 -14.31 -13.88
CA ARG A 7 -9.92 -13.67 -12.99
C ARG A 7 -10.91 -14.71 -12.50
N GLN A 8 -10.61 -15.16 -11.28
CA GLN A 8 -11.35 -15.86 -10.22
C GLN A 8 -12.47 -16.83 -10.59
N GLU A 9 -12.32 -18.02 -10.05
CA GLU A 9 -13.25 -19.14 -9.97
C GLU A 9 -14.50 -18.85 -9.11
N ASP A 10 -15.58 -19.58 -9.37
CA ASP A 10 -16.83 -19.53 -8.60
C ASP A 10 -16.55 -19.84 -7.12
N GLY A 11 -16.87 -18.88 -6.22
CA GLY A 11 -16.72 -19.03 -4.77
C GLY A 11 -15.74 -18.06 -4.07
N TRP A 12 -15.14 -17.09 -4.78
CA TRP A 12 -14.24 -16.12 -4.15
C TRP A 12 -14.97 -14.98 -3.42
N ASN A 13 -14.71 -14.86 -2.11
CA ASN A 13 -15.41 -13.92 -1.22
C ASN A 13 -14.65 -12.61 -0.92
N TYR A 14 -13.47 -12.38 -1.51
CA TYR A 14 -12.68 -11.16 -1.25
C TYR A 14 -12.75 -10.16 -2.41
N ASP A 15 -12.29 -8.93 -2.17
CA ASP A 15 -12.24 -7.88 -3.20
C ASP A 15 -11.42 -8.31 -4.42
N VAL A 16 -12.10 -8.33 -5.58
CA VAL A 16 -11.51 -8.73 -6.86
C VAL A 16 -11.04 -7.49 -7.61
N ARG A 17 -9.94 -6.85 -7.19
CA ARG A 17 -9.36 -5.69 -7.90
C ARG A 17 -8.02 -5.24 -7.31
N ARG A 18 -7.44 -4.19 -7.91
CA ARG A 18 -6.32 -3.46 -7.28
C ARG A 18 -6.82 -2.86 -5.95
N VAL A 19 -5.93 -2.82 -4.96
CA VAL A 19 -6.16 -2.21 -3.64
C VAL A 19 -6.72 -0.80 -3.81
N ASN A 20 -7.81 -0.48 -3.11
CA ASN A 20 -8.43 0.84 -3.17
C ASN A 20 -8.67 1.39 -1.75
N LYS A 21 -9.13 2.64 -1.66
CA LYS A 21 -9.41 3.31 -0.38
C LYS A 21 -10.43 2.57 0.48
N ARG A 22 -11.45 1.97 -0.13
CA ARG A 22 -12.50 1.21 0.57
C ARG A 22 -11.90 -0.02 1.24
N THR A 23 -11.20 -0.85 0.46
CA THR A 23 -10.51 -2.06 0.93
C THR A 23 -9.52 -1.73 2.06
N LEU A 24 -8.75 -0.64 1.95
CA LEU A 24 -7.83 -0.25 3.03
C LEU A 24 -8.57 0.20 4.30
N ARG A 25 -9.68 0.93 4.18
CA ARG A 25 -10.47 1.35 5.35
C ARG A 25 -11.23 0.21 6.02
N GLU A 26 -11.68 -0.76 5.24
CA GLU A 26 -12.40 -1.94 5.76
C GLU A 26 -11.46 -2.93 6.46
N HIS A 27 -10.17 -2.95 6.06
CA HIS A 27 -9.23 -3.96 6.54
C HIS A 27 -8.06 -3.43 7.38
N LEU A 28 -7.79 -2.12 7.39
CA LEU A 28 -6.74 -1.52 8.22
C LEU A 28 -7.34 -0.65 9.34
N PRO A 29 -6.65 -0.55 10.48
CA PRO A 29 -7.01 0.43 11.50
C PRO A 29 -6.89 1.86 10.96
N SER A 30 -7.52 2.80 11.67
CA SER A 30 -7.29 4.22 11.39
C SER A 30 -5.91 4.63 11.89
N GLY A 31 -5.32 5.64 11.25
CA GLY A 31 -4.04 6.18 11.68
C GLY A 31 -4.22 7.02 12.93
N ASP A 32 -3.55 6.62 14.00
CA ASP A 32 -3.32 7.38 15.21
C ASP A 32 -1.82 7.43 15.51
N GLY A 33 -1.42 8.17 16.55
CA GLY A 33 -0.01 8.39 16.88
C GLY A 33 0.80 7.12 17.18
N GLU A 34 0.13 6.02 17.55
CA GLU A 34 0.77 4.75 17.92
C GLU A 34 0.66 3.67 16.81
N THR A 35 -0.11 3.92 15.75
CA THR A 35 -0.34 2.93 14.69
C THR A 35 0.70 3.06 13.57
N LEU A 36 1.33 1.93 13.22
CA LEU A 36 2.37 1.84 12.20
C LEU A 36 1.91 1.03 10.98
N ALA A 37 2.15 1.55 9.78
CA ALA A 37 1.90 0.89 8.50
C ALA A 37 3.20 0.37 7.89
N LEU A 38 3.26 -0.92 7.59
CA LEU A 38 4.39 -1.57 6.94
C LEU A 38 4.03 -1.95 5.50
N VAL A 39 4.79 -1.46 4.51
CA VAL A 39 4.47 -1.65 3.08
C VAL A 39 5.65 -2.25 2.34
N CYS A 40 5.49 -3.45 1.76
CA CYS A 40 6.56 -4.13 1.01
C CYS A 40 6.27 -4.33 -0.48
N ARG A 41 5.55 -3.39 -1.09
CA ARG A 41 5.01 -3.52 -2.46
C ARG A 41 5.89 -2.81 -3.50
N PRO A 42 5.73 -3.12 -4.81
CA PRO A 42 6.44 -2.40 -5.88
C PRO A 42 6.20 -0.88 -5.81
N PRO A 43 7.17 -0.03 -6.18
CA PRO A 43 7.09 1.42 -5.98
C PRO A 43 5.81 2.05 -6.55
N ALA A 44 5.41 1.65 -7.76
CA ALA A 44 4.20 2.14 -8.41
C ALA A 44 2.90 1.87 -7.61
N MET A 45 2.84 0.79 -6.82
CA MET A 45 1.68 0.51 -5.97
C MET A 45 1.69 1.39 -4.72
N VAL A 46 2.87 1.64 -4.16
CA VAL A 46 3.05 2.44 -2.96
C VAL A 46 2.71 3.91 -3.22
N GLU A 47 3.31 4.49 -4.25
CA GLU A 47 3.19 5.91 -4.58
C GLU A 47 1.79 6.27 -5.10
N CYS A 48 1.20 5.45 -5.97
CA CYS A 48 -0.05 5.81 -6.62
C CYS A 48 -1.31 5.46 -5.84
N MET A 49 -1.25 4.55 -4.84
CA MET A 49 -2.44 4.12 -4.12
C MET A 49 -2.27 4.04 -2.61
N VAL A 50 -1.20 3.39 -2.12
CA VAL A 50 -1.09 3.10 -0.69
C VAL A 50 -0.84 4.36 0.11
N CYS A 51 0.19 5.16 -0.22
CA CYS A 51 0.51 6.38 0.51
C CYS A 51 -0.65 7.41 0.50
N PRO A 52 -1.28 7.74 -0.65
CA PRO A 52 -2.42 8.64 -0.67
C PRO A 52 -3.65 8.16 0.10
N CYS A 53 -3.84 6.83 0.26
CA CYS A 53 -4.92 6.30 1.08
C CYS A 53 -4.61 6.39 2.57
N LEU A 54 -3.39 6.03 2.98
CA LEU A 54 -2.96 6.06 4.37
C LEU A 54 -2.97 7.50 4.92
N GLU A 55 -2.53 8.48 4.13
CA GLU A 55 -2.63 9.91 4.50
C GLU A 55 -4.10 10.31 4.77
N LYS A 56 -5.03 9.90 3.89
CA LYS A 56 -6.48 10.12 4.07
C LYS A 56 -7.12 9.29 5.19
N MET A 57 -6.36 8.41 5.83
CA MET A 57 -6.77 7.62 6.98
C MET A 57 -6.13 8.11 8.29
N GLY A 58 -5.34 9.20 8.24
CA GLY A 58 -4.74 9.81 9.42
C GLY A 58 -3.32 9.34 9.73
N TYR A 59 -2.69 8.55 8.85
CA TYR A 59 -1.31 8.14 9.04
C TYR A 59 -0.33 9.26 8.69
N ASP A 60 0.66 9.49 9.55
CA ASP A 60 1.84 10.28 9.22
C ASP A 60 2.80 9.44 8.37
N LEU A 61 2.94 9.77 7.08
CA LEU A 61 3.78 8.99 6.17
C LEU A 61 5.27 9.02 6.52
N ASN A 62 5.74 9.98 7.32
CA ASN A 62 7.15 10.09 7.70
C ASN A 62 7.47 9.30 8.98
N LYS A 63 6.50 9.19 9.89
CA LYS A 63 6.70 8.56 11.21
C LYS A 63 6.06 7.19 11.32
N SER A 64 4.92 7.03 10.67
CA SER A 64 4.01 5.90 10.81
C SER A 64 3.90 5.05 9.55
N CYS A 65 4.73 5.26 8.52
CA CYS A 65 4.75 4.45 7.31
C CYS A 65 6.17 4.00 6.94
N LEU A 66 6.43 2.69 6.99
CA LEU A 66 7.70 2.09 6.64
C LEU A 66 7.60 1.31 5.33
N VAL A 67 8.40 1.68 4.34
CA VAL A 67 8.38 1.06 3.01
C VAL A 67 9.62 0.20 2.78
N PHE A 68 9.42 -1.10 2.55
CA PHE A 68 10.46 -2.09 2.29
C PHE A 68 10.41 -2.58 0.84
N CYS A 69 11.26 -2.01 -0.02
CA CYS A 69 11.36 -2.44 -1.42
C CYS A 69 12.48 -3.48 -1.60
N SER A 70 12.14 -4.70 -2.03
CA SER A 70 13.10 -5.79 -2.28
C SER A 70 14.10 -5.48 -3.42
N THR A 71 13.82 -4.51 -4.29
CA THR A 71 14.73 -4.06 -5.36
C THR A 71 15.45 -2.78 -4.94
N SER A 72 16.46 -2.93 -4.09
CA SER A 72 17.25 -1.81 -3.57
C SER A 72 18.15 -1.18 -4.64
N ALA A 73 17.82 0.06 -5.05
CA ALA A 73 18.77 1.07 -5.51
C ALA A 73 18.19 2.51 -5.39
N ALA A 74 16.88 2.68 -5.56
CA ALA A 74 16.21 3.98 -5.60
C ALA A 74 15.88 4.60 -4.22
N LEU A 75 16.03 3.84 -3.13
CA LEU A 75 15.80 4.31 -1.76
C LEU A 75 16.83 5.35 -1.26
N ARG A 76 17.87 5.69 -2.05
CA ARG A 76 18.81 6.76 -1.70
C ARG A 76 18.32 8.17 -2.01
N ARG A 77 17.31 8.36 -2.88
CA ARG A 77 16.86 9.71 -3.30
C ARG A 77 15.52 10.14 -2.72
N LEU A 78 14.63 9.21 -2.35
CA LEU A 78 13.31 9.56 -1.81
C LEU A 78 13.25 9.68 -0.28
N CYS A 79 14.20 9.10 0.47
CA CYS A 79 14.33 9.29 1.94
C CYS A 79 15.30 10.40 2.36
N ARG A 80 15.65 11.34 1.45
CA ARG A 80 16.49 12.54 1.75
C ARG A 80 15.78 13.86 1.46
N ARG A 81 14.47 13.94 1.71
CA ARG A 81 13.79 15.22 1.92
C ARG A 81 12.85 15.09 3.10
#